data_AF-A0A424YYU9-F1
#
_entry.id   AF-A0A424YYU9-F1
#
_cell.length_a   1.000
_cell.length_b   1.000
_cell.length_c   1.000
_cell.angle_alpha   90.00
_cell.angle_beta   90.00
_cell.angle_gamma   90.00
#
_symmetry.space_group_name_H-M   'P 1'
#
loop_
_entity.id
_entity.type
_entity.pdbx_description
1 polymer ?
#
loop_
_entity_poly.entity_id
_entity_poly.type
_entity_poly.pdbx_seq_one_letter_code
_entity_poly.pdbx_strand_id
1 'polypeptide(L)'
;IDSDIIQSTIKQMTDTPLMIKCRSDIPIGYGYGASGASAISTSFALNKLLSLNMSHNELINIAHEAEIQNNSGLGDVFAQSIGGVVIRKKPGIEGLKHVDRIPSLPYDIFCLTFDKISTSSILNDNDLVNDINVSGDKAIKQLLKQKTVSNFMKQSLEFSRDSGLLDTKAGDVIEKINDIGGLASQAMLGNTVFAIATNEHNKKDIIGVMEEYGDILIYRINHSGPKMVEMI
;
A
#
# COMPACT_ATOMS: atom_id res chain seq x y z
N ILE A 1 -0.41 10.80 12.70
CA ILE A 1 -0.13 9.41 12.25
C ILE A 1 -0.77 8.47 13.26
N ASP A 2 -1.10 7.24 12.84
CA ASP A 2 -1.63 6.19 13.72
C ASP A 2 -0.77 6.06 14.99
N SER A 3 -1.35 6.48 16.12
CA SER A 3 -0.64 6.54 17.40
C SER A 3 -0.37 5.14 17.95
N ASP A 4 -1.25 4.18 17.68
CA ASP A 4 -1.19 2.86 18.33
C ASP A 4 -0.06 2.02 17.74
N ILE A 5 0.12 2.09 16.42
CA ILE A 5 1.24 1.43 15.72
C ILE A 5 2.60 1.98 16.17
N ILE A 6 2.71 3.31 16.28
CA ILE A 6 3.94 3.95 16.76
C ILE A 6 4.23 3.51 18.20
N GLN A 7 3.23 3.50 19.08
CA GLN A 7 3.39 3.05 20.46
C GLN A 7 3.79 1.58 20.56
N SER A 8 3.17 0.69 19.80
CA SER A 8 3.53 -0.73 19.78
C SER A 8 4.97 -0.92 19.28
N THR A 9 5.40 -0.17 18.27
CA THR A 9 6.79 -0.22 17.78
C THR A 9 7.78 0.27 18.84
N ILE A 10 7.48 1.37 19.55
CA ILE A 10 8.32 1.87 20.64
C ILE A 10 8.47 0.82 21.75
N LYS A 11 7.35 0.25 22.22
CA LYS A 11 7.33 -0.73 23.32
C LYS A 11 8.13 -2.00 23.02
N GLN A 12 8.25 -2.38 21.74
CA GLN A 12 9.07 -3.51 21.33
C GLN A 12 10.58 -3.22 21.41
N MET A 13 10.98 -1.95 21.41
CA MET A 13 12.39 -1.54 21.30
C MET A 13 12.94 -0.89 22.57
N THR A 14 12.10 -0.21 23.37
CA THR A 14 12.56 0.48 24.58
C THR A 14 11.41 0.83 25.54
N ASP A 15 11.74 0.90 26.83
CA ASP A 15 10.89 1.49 27.88
C ASP A 15 11.23 2.96 28.16
N THR A 16 12.21 3.53 27.45
CA THR A 16 12.63 4.93 27.64
C THR A 16 11.51 5.87 27.21
N PRO A 17 11.16 6.90 28.01
CA PRO A 17 10.24 7.94 27.58
C PRO A 17 10.79 8.71 26.39
N LEU A 18 10.05 8.73 25.28
CA LEU A 18 10.44 9.36 24.03
C LEU A 18 9.32 10.23 23.46
N MET A 19 9.68 11.26 22.72
CA MET A 19 8.76 12.05 21.90
C MET A 19 9.05 11.77 20.44
N ILE A 20 8.07 11.21 19.72
CA ILE A 20 8.17 10.97 18.28
C ILE A 20 7.30 12.00 17.56
N LYS A 21 7.91 12.71 16.60
CA LYS A 21 7.21 13.59 15.67
C LYS A 21 7.16 12.92 14.31
N CYS A 22 5.95 12.76 13.80
CA CYS A 22 5.67 12.03 12.59
C CYS A 22 4.93 12.92 11.59
N ARG A 23 5.47 13.06 10.38
CA ARG A 23 4.83 13.74 9.26
C ARG A 23 4.47 12.72 8.19
N SER A 24 3.29 12.86 7.60
CA SER A 24 2.85 12.04 6.48
C SER A 24 2.40 12.96 5.35
N ASP A 25 2.86 12.67 4.15
CA ASP A 25 2.40 13.34 2.92
C ASP A 25 1.34 12.49 2.19
N ILE A 26 0.82 11.43 2.84
CA ILE A 26 -0.27 10.57 2.33
C ILE A 26 -1.46 10.58 3.30
N PRO A 27 -2.71 10.45 2.80
CA PRO A 27 -3.87 10.31 3.67
C PRO A 27 -3.82 9.04 4.55
N ILE A 28 -4.15 9.19 5.84
CA ILE A 28 -4.12 8.08 6.81
C ILE A 28 -5.47 7.36 6.83
N GLY A 29 -5.43 6.02 6.66
CA GLY A 29 -6.62 5.16 6.70
C GLY A 29 -7.37 5.03 5.36
N TYR A 30 -6.72 5.41 4.25
CA TYR A 30 -7.32 5.42 2.90
C TYR A 30 -6.63 4.44 1.94
N GLY A 31 -6.01 3.37 2.46
CA GLY A 31 -5.37 2.33 1.63
C GLY A 31 -3.95 2.66 1.12
N TYR A 32 -3.30 3.72 1.62
CA TYR A 32 -1.92 4.09 1.22
C TYR A 32 -0.80 3.40 2.04
N GLY A 33 -1.15 2.58 3.03
CA GLY A 33 -0.16 1.92 3.90
C GLY A 33 0.57 2.87 4.86
N ALA A 34 -0.09 3.95 5.30
CA ALA A 34 0.51 4.95 6.20
C ALA A 34 0.93 4.37 7.56
N SER A 35 0.22 3.37 8.07
CA SER A 35 0.56 2.68 9.32
C SER A 35 1.90 1.94 9.17
N GLY A 36 2.05 1.11 8.14
CA GLY A 36 3.29 0.37 7.89
C GLY A 36 4.49 1.30 7.69
N ALA A 37 4.29 2.41 6.97
CA ALA A 37 5.33 3.40 6.76
C ALA A 37 5.75 4.06 8.09
N SER A 38 4.80 4.28 9.01
CA SER A 38 5.08 4.83 10.33
C SER A 38 5.79 3.86 11.26
N ALA A 39 5.46 2.57 11.20
CA ALA A 39 6.14 1.51 11.94
C ALA A 39 7.60 1.41 11.50
N ILE A 40 7.85 1.36 10.19
CA ILE A 40 9.21 1.37 9.61
C ILE A 40 9.97 2.62 10.03
N SER A 41 9.38 3.81 9.85
CA SER A 41 10.05 5.06 10.17
C SER A 41 10.43 5.13 11.65
N THR A 42 9.55 4.65 12.53
CA THR A 42 9.76 4.58 13.97
C THR A 42 10.90 3.62 14.31
N SER A 43 10.89 2.39 13.79
CA SER A 43 11.93 1.41 14.12
C SER A 43 13.32 1.86 13.66
N PHE A 44 13.42 2.46 12.49
CA PHE A 44 14.68 3.02 11.97
C PHE A 44 15.18 4.21 12.80
N ALA A 45 14.29 5.15 13.14
CA ALA A 45 14.64 6.30 13.96
C ALA A 45 15.13 5.88 15.36
N LEU A 46 14.45 4.91 15.99
CA LEU A 46 14.83 4.40 17.31
C LEU A 46 16.16 3.65 17.29
N ASN A 47 16.39 2.80 16.27
CA ASN A 47 17.67 2.12 16.11
C ASN A 47 18.85 3.11 16.05
N LYS A 48 18.67 4.23 15.33
CA LYS A 48 19.66 5.30 15.24
C LYS A 48 19.81 6.07 16.54
N LEU A 49 18.70 6.49 17.14
CA LEU A 49 18.68 7.29 18.37
C LEU A 49 19.34 6.55 19.55
N LEU A 50 19.02 5.27 19.70
CA LEU A 50 19.45 4.43 20.82
C LEU A 50 20.71 3.61 20.50
N SER A 51 21.26 3.74 19.29
CA SER A 51 22.45 3.01 18.83
C SER A 51 22.35 1.50 19.02
N LEU A 52 21.19 0.91 18.69
CA LEU A 52 20.90 -0.51 18.94
C LEU A 52 21.63 -1.46 17.99
N ASN A 53 22.23 -0.94 16.91
CA ASN A 53 23.00 -1.71 15.92
C ASN A 53 22.21 -2.87 15.27
N MET A 54 20.90 -2.73 15.17
CA MET A 54 20.04 -3.73 14.51
C MET A 54 20.15 -3.61 12.99
N SER A 55 20.06 -4.74 12.32
CA SER A 55 20.06 -4.85 10.86
C SER A 55 18.74 -4.39 10.26
N HIS A 56 18.75 -4.06 8.96
CA HIS A 56 17.55 -3.65 8.22
C HIS A 56 16.40 -4.65 8.38
N ASN A 57 16.66 -5.96 8.25
CA ASN A 57 15.63 -6.99 8.34
C ASN A 57 15.04 -7.10 9.75
N GLU A 58 15.84 -6.92 10.80
CA GLU A 58 15.33 -6.91 12.18
C GLU A 58 14.38 -5.74 12.42
N LEU A 59 14.69 -4.56 11.87
CA LEU A 59 13.83 -3.38 11.98
C LEU A 59 12.53 -3.51 11.20
N ILE A 60 12.57 -4.15 10.03
CA ILE A 60 11.38 -4.47 9.23
C ILE A 60 10.53 -5.52 9.95
N ASN A 61 11.13 -6.50 10.62
CA ASN A 61 10.40 -7.49 11.40
C ASN A 61 9.68 -6.85 12.59
N ILE A 62 10.34 -5.96 13.34
CA ILE A 62 9.70 -5.19 14.43
C ILE A 62 8.50 -4.39 13.89
N ALA A 63 8.69 -3.68 12.78
CA ALA A 63 7.61 -2.91 12.16
C ALA A 63 6.43 -3.81 11.73
N HIS A 64 6.73 -5.00 11.19
CA HIS A 64 5.72 -5.97 10.77
C HIS A 64 4.96 -6.57 11.97
N GLU A 65 5.66 -6.91 13.04
CA GLU A 65 5.05 -7.41 14.28
C GLU A 65 4.12 -6.38 14.90
N ALA A 66 4.50 -5.09 14.87
CA ALA A 66 3.63 -4.01 15.32
C ALA A 66 2.33 -3.91 14.48
N GLU A 67 2.40 -4.08 13.16
CA GLU A 67 1.21 -4.11 12.29
C GLU A 67 0.29 -5.30 12.61
N ILE A 68 0.86 -6.49 12.84
CA ILE A 68 0.09 -7.69 13.19
C ILE A 68 -0.61 -7.50 14.54
N GLN A 69 0.11 -7.02 15.56
CA GLN A 69 -0.44 -6.80 16.91
C GLN A 69 -1.65 -5.87 16.92
N ASN A 70 -1.69 -4.91 15.99
CA ASN A 70 -2.76 -3.91 15.89
C ASN A 70 -3.80 -4.23 14.80
N ASN A 71 -3.69 -5.37 14.11
CA ASN A 71 -4.57 -5.75 12.98
C ASN A 71 -4.69 -4.66 11.89
N SER A 72 -3.62 -3.89 11.66
CA SER A 72 -3.64 -2.76 10.72
C SER A 72 -3.28 -3.16 9.29
N GLY A 73 -2.40 -4.14 9.13
CA GLY A 73 -1.87 -4.53 7.83
C GLY A 73 -1.04 -5.81 7.85
N LEU A 74 -1.08 -6.56 6.75
CA LEU A 74 -0.36 -7.83 6.60
C LEU A 74 0.72 -7.79 5.51
N GLY A 75 0.86 -6.66 4.80
CA GLY A 75 1.65 -6.59 3.57
C GLY A 75 2.44 -5.32 3.33
N ASP A 76 2.02 -4.21 3.93
CA ASP A 76 2.59 -2.89 3.61
C ASP A 76 4.06 -2.80 3.97
N VAL A 77 4.43 -3.23 5.19
CA VAL A 77 5.81 -3.16 5.68
C VAL A 77 6.79 -3.87 4.74
N PHE A 78 6.41 -5.03 4.21
CA PHE A 78 7.26 -5.79 3.29
C PHE A 78 7.30 -5.19 1.88
N ALA A 79 6.19 -4.67 1.38
CA ALA A 79 6.20 -3.98 0.09
C ALA A 79 7.07 -2.71 0.17
N GLN A 80 6.92 -1.95 1.25
CA GLN A 80 7.63 -0.70 1.50
C GLN A 80 9.12 -0.90 1.77
N SER A 81 9.52 -2.01 2.40
CA SER A 81 10.94 -2.30 2.66
C SER A 81 11.76 -2.51 1.39
N ILE A 82 11.12 -2.94 0.30
CA ILE A 82 11.78 -3.30 -0.97
C ILE A 82 11.59 -2.21 -2.02
N GLY A 83 10.40 -1.61 -2.11
CA GLY A 83 10.04 -0.63 -3.13
C GLY A 83 9.78 -1.25 -4.51
N GLY A 84 9.14 -0.46 -5.38
CA GLY A 84 8.70 -0.84 -6.72
C GLY A 84 7.34 -1.52 -6.73
N VAL A 85 7.05 -2.26 -7.81
CA VAL A 85 5.80 -3.04 -7.95
C VAL A 85 6.05 -4.45 -7.44
N VAL A 86 5.66 -4.68 -6.18
CA VAL A 86 6.01 -5.87 -5.41
C VAL A 86 4.99 -7.00 -5.60
N ILE A 87 5.49 -8.23 -5.76
CA ILE A 87 4.70 -9.47 -5.78
C ILE A 87 5.08 -10.30 -4.55
N ARG A 88 4.12 -10.52 -3.65
CA ARG A 88 4.28 -11.42 -2.51
C ARG A 88 3.82 -12.83 -2.92
N LYS A 89 4.75 -13.80 -2.93
CA LYS A 89 4.44 -15.19 -3.33
C LYS A 89 4.05 -16.11 -2.17
N LYS A 90 4.42 -15.75 -0.95
CA LYS A 90 4.05 -16.48 0.28
C LYS A 90 3.60 -15.51 1.36
N PRO A 91 2.61 -15.89 2.19
CA PRO A 91 2.20 -15.11 3.35
C PRO A 91 3.26 -15.17 4.47
N GLY A 92 3.15 -14.23 5.42
CA GLY A 92 3.93 -14.20 6.66
C GLY A 92 5.40 -13.78 6.48
N ILE A 93 6.15 -13.88 7.58
CA ILE A 93 7.55 -13.41 7.69
C ILE A 93 8.52 -14.18 6.78
N GLU A 94 8.24 -15.46 6.49
CA GLU A 94 8.97 -16.23 5.49
C GLU A 94 8.80 -15.65 4.07
N GLY A 95 7.71 -14.92 3.85
CA GLY A 95 7.41 -14.21 2.62
C GLY A 95 8.51 -13.24 2.20
N LEU A 96 9.30 -12.70 3.14
CA LEU A 96 10.44 -11.81 2.85
C LEU A 96 11.48 -12.47 1.93
N LYS A 97 11.67 -13.78 2.08
CA LYS A 97 12.60 -14.58 1.26
C LYS A 97 12.03 -14.93 -0.12
N HIS A 98 10.74 -14.66 -0.33
CA HIS A 98 9.98 -15.05 -1.50
C HIS A 98 9.24 -13.87 -2.15
N VAL A 99 9.75 -12.66 -1.95
CA VAL A 99 9.27 -11.48 -2.66
C VAL A 99 9.89 -11.40 -4.05
N ASP A 100 9.06 -11.05 -5.03
CA ASP A 100 9.46 -10.78 -6.39
C ASP A 100 9.00 -9.36 -6.79
N ARG A 101 9.48 -8.85 -7.91
CA ARG A 101 9.11 -7.51 -8.40
C ARG A 101 8.87 -7.51 -9.88
N ILE A 102 7.91 -6.69 -10.30
CA ILE A 102 7.71 -6.36 -11.71
C ILE A 102 8.70 -5.25 -12.05
N PRO A 103 9.66 -5.48 -12.98
CA PRO A 103 10.49 -4.41 -13.52
C PRO A 103 9.59 -3.35 -14.16
N SER A 104 9.79 -2.10 -13.77
CA SER A 104 8.91 -1.01 -14.15
C SER A 104 9.68 0.29 -14.25
N LEU A 105 9.21 1.19 -15.13
CA LEU A 105 9.57 2.59 -15.08
C LEU A 105 8.94 3.24 -13.84
N PRO A 106 9.42 4.42 -13.40
CA PRO A 106 8.79 5.15 -12.32
C PRO A 106 7.52 5.85 -12.87
N TYR A 107 6.43 5.09 -13.03
CA TYR A 107 5.14 5.63 -13.49
C TYR A 107 4.60 6.66 -12.51
N ASP A 108 3.96 7.70 -13.04
CA ASP A 108 3.09 8.57 -12.24
C ASP A 108 1.82 7.78 -11.89
N ILE A 109 1.40 7.86 -10.63
CA ILE A 109 0.20 7.23 -10.09
C ILE A 109 -0.74 8.36 -9.68
N PHE A 110 -1.91 8.41 -10.32
CA PHE A 110 -2.98 9.36 -10.00
C PHE A 110 -3.91 8.72 -8.99
N CYS A 111 -4.12 9.38 -7.85
CA CYS A 111 -4.96 8.87 -6.78
C CYS A 111 -6.09 9.84 -6.46
N LEU A 112 -7.29 9.29 -6.30
CA LEU A 112 -8.49 10.00 -5.86
C LEU A 112 -9.07 9.26 -4.67
N THR A 113 -9.27 9.97 -3.57
CA THR A 113 -9.63 9.38 -2.29
C THR A 113 -11.01 9.87 -1.86
N PHE A 114 -11.92 8.94 -1.60
CA PHE A 114 -13.28 9.22 -1.16
C PHE A 114 -13.40 9.07 0.36
N ASP A 115 -13.36 7.83 0.84
CA ASP A 115 -13.71 7.47 2.21
C ASP A 115 -12.77 6.40 2.78
N LYS A 116 -12.80 6.24 4.10
CA LYS A 116 -12.03 5.21 4.80
C LYS A 116 -12.80 3.89 4.79
N ILE A 117 -12.08 2.79 4.58
CA ILE A 117 -12.57 1.44 4.89
C ILE A 117 -11.89 1.01 6.20
N SER A 118 -12.66 0.45 7.12
CA SER A 118 -12.11 -0.12 8.34
C SER A 118 -11.46 -1.48 8.03
N THR A 119 -10.13 -1.54 7.97
CA THR A 119 -9.36 -2.79 7.77
C THR A 119 -9.79 -3.87 8.76
N SER A 120 -9.93 -3.51 10.05
CA SER A 120 -10.31 -4.45 11.10
C SER A 120 -11.73 -4.99 10.92
N SER A 121 -12.66 -4.21 10.39
CA SER A 121 -14.02 -4.67 10.11
C SER A 121 -14.03 -5.74 9.00
N ILE A 122 -13.23 -5.56 7.95
CA ILE A 122 -13.08 -6.54 6.87
C ILE A 122 -12.46 -7.84 7.38
N LEU A 123 -11.40 -7.75 8.20
CA LEU A 123 -10.70 -8.93 8.73
C LEU A 123 -11.57 -9.80 9.66
N ASN A 124 -12.66 -9.26 10.19
CA ASN A 124 -13.59 -9.99 11.07
C ASN A 124 -14.82 -10.56 10.32
N ASP A 125 -14.93 -10.34 9.01
CA ASP A 125 -16.00 -10.88 8.17
C ASP A 125 -15.50 -12.10 7.39
N ASN A 126 -15.86 -13.31 7.85
CA ASN A 126 -15.35 -14.54 7.27
C ASN A 126 -15.79 -14.79 5.82
N ASP A 127 -17.01 -14.36 5.47
CA ASP A 127 -17.55 -14.58 4.12
C ASP A 127 -16.83 -13.66 3.13
N LEU A 128 -16.68 -12.38 3.49
CA LEU A 128 -15.92 -11.43 2.69
C LEU A 128 -14.44 -11.81 2.58
N VAL A 129 -13.82 -12.29 3.67
CA VAL A 129 -12.45 -12.81 3.64
C VAL A 129 -12.32 -14.00 2.70
N ASN A 130 -13.31 -14.88 2.64
CA ASN A 130 -13.29 -16.01 1.70
C ASN A 130 -13.35 -15.51 0.24
N ASP A 131 -14.21 -14.56 -0.08
CA ASP A 131 -14.32 -13.99 -1.43
C ASP A 131 -13.04 -13.25 -1.84
N ILE A 132 -12.42 -12.52 -0.91
CA ILE A 132 -11.10 -11.91 -1.08
C ILE A 132 -10.03 -12.97 -1.39
N ASN A 133 -10.02 -14.08 -0.65
CA ASN A 133 -9.02 -15.14 -0.86
C ASN A 133 -9.18 -15.82 -2.23
N VAL A 134 -10.41 -16.15 -2.62
CA VAL A 134 -10.70 -16.76 -3.93
C VAL A 134 -10.29 -15.81 -5.06
N SER A 135 -10.65 -14.53 -4.95
CA SER A 135 -10.32 -13.51 -5.95
C SER A 135 -8.81 -13.23 -6.01
N GLY A 136 -8.15 -13.17 -4.85
CA GLY A 136 -6.71 -12.97 -4.72
C GLY A 136 -5.91 -14.11 -5.35
N ASP A 137 -6.31 -15.36 -5.10
CA ASP A 137 -5.69 -16.55 -5.69
C ASP A 137 -5.81 -16.57 -7.21
N LYS A 138 -6.96 -16.16 -7.75
CA LYS A 138 -7.16 -16.01 -9.20
C LYS A 138 -6.24 -14.93 -9.76
N ALA A 139 -6.25 -13.73 -9.16
CA ALA A 139 -5.47 -12.59 -9.62
C ALA A 139 -3.97 -12.87 -9.60
N ILE A 140 -3.43 -13.46 -8.52
CA ILE A 140 -2.00 -13.76 -8.41
C ILE A 140 -1.58 -14.81 -9.45
N LYS A 141 -2.41 -15.84 -9.71
CA LYS A 141 -2.13 -16.85 -10.74
C LYS A 141 -2.01 -16.23 -12.13
N GLN A 142 -2.87 -15.29 -12.48
CA GLN A 142 -2.79 -14.60 -13.77
C GLN A 142 -1.64 -13.59 -13.82
N LEU A 143 -1.37 -12.87 -12.73
CA LEU A 143 -0.24 -11.95 -12.64
C LEU A 143 1.09 -12.66 -12.86
N LEU A 144 1.24 -13.86 -12.28
CA LEU A 144 2.48 -14.64 -12.40
C LEU A 144 2.75 -15.15 -13.82
N LYS A 145 1.71 -15.33 -14.66
CA LYS A 145 1.86 -15.69 -16.08
C LYS A 145 2.51 -14.57 -16.89
N GLN A 146 2.19 -13.31 -16.58
CA GLN A 146 2.75 -12.14 -17.26
C GLN A 146 3.03 -11.02 -16.26
N LYS A 147 4.30 -10.90 -15.84
CA LYS A 147 4.74 -9.95 -14.81
C LYS A 147 5.00 -8.57 -15.41
N THR A 148 3.94 -7.88 -15.82
CA THR A 148 4.00 -6.52 -16.38
C THR A 148 3.09 -5.58 -15.59
N VAL A 149 3.40 -4.27 -15.61
CA VAL A 149 2.57 -3.26 -14.92
C VAL A 149 1.15 -3.24 -15.48
N SER A 150 0.99 -3.37 -16.80
CA SER A 150 -0.34 -3.44 -17.42
C SER A 150 -1.15 -4.65 -16.93
N ASN A 151 -0.52 -5.83 -16.80
CA ASN A 151 -1.21 -7.01 -16.26
C ASN A 151 -1.49 -6.86 -14.76
N PHE A 152 -0.61 -6.21 -13.99
CA PHE A 152 -0.88 -5.85 -12.61
C PHE A 152 -2.15 -5.00 -12.50
N MET A 153 -2.25 -3.89 -13.24
CA MET A 153 -3.44 -3.04 -13.22
C MET A 153 -4.72 -3.80 -13.60
N LYS A 154 -4.64 -4.64 -14.65
CA LYS A 154 -5.77 -5.47 -15.08
C LYS A 154 -6.23 -6.42 -13.97
N GLN A 155 -5.28 -7.13 -13.35
CA GLN A 155 -5.59 -8.07 -12.28
C GLN A 155 -6.04 -7.38 -10.98
N SER A 156 -5.56 -6.17 -10.71
CA SER A 156 -6.09 -5.32 -9.64
C SER A 156 -7.56 -4.96 -9.87
N LEU A 157 -7.92 -4.56 -11.10
CA LEU A 157 -9.32 -4.25 -11.44
C LEU A 157 -10.24 -5.48 -11.29
N GLU A 158 -9.83 -6.61 -11.87
CA GLU A 158 -10.57 -7.88 -11.73
C GLU A 158 -10.72 -8.25 -10.25
N PHE A 159 -9.64 -8.17 -9.46
CA PHE A 159 -9.69 -8.41 -8.02
C PHE A 159 -10.65 -7.46 -7.30
N SER A 160 -10.62 -6.15 -7.58
CA SER A 160 -11.50 -5.20 -6.90
C SER A 160 -12.98 -5.51 -7.16
N ARG A 161 -13.34 -5.89 -8.39
CA ARG A 161 -14.72 -6.27 -8.77
C ARG A 161 -15.14 -7.60 -8.15
N ASP A 162 -14.28 -8.61 -8.22
CA ASP A 162 -14.61 -9.97 -7.79
C ASP A 162 -14.58 -10.14 -6.25
N SER A 163 -13.83 -9.30 -5.53
CA SER A 163 -13.67 -9.40 -4.07
C SER A 163 -14.80 -8.81 -3.24
N GLY A 164 -15.77 -8.13 -3.85
CA GLY A 164 -16.85 -7.43 -3.14
C GLY A 164 -16.41 -6.14 -2.42
N LEU A 165 -15.15 -5.72 -2.59
CA LEU A 165 -14.60 -4.52 -1.93
C LEU A 165 -14.79 -3.22 -2.72
N LEU A 166 -15.16 -3.30 -3.99
CA LEU A 166 -15.27 -2.14 -4.87
C LEU A 166 -16.47 -1.27 -4.49
N ASP A 167 -16.20 -0.03 -4.08
CA ASP A 167 -17.24 0.98 -3.85
C ASP A 167 -17.87 1.45 -5.17
N THR A 168 -19.16 1.80 -5.14
CA THR A 168 -19.89 2.25 -6.34
C THR A 168 -19.26 3.49 -6.98
N LYS A 169 -18.91 4.52 -6.20
CA LYS A 169 -18.30 5.75 -6.75
C LYS A 169 -16.91 5.49 -7.29
N ALA A 170 -16.13 4.64 -6.61
CA ALA A 170 -14.83 4.21 -7.09
C ALA A 170 -14.97 3.46 -8.42
N GLY A 171 -15.96 2.57 -8.53
CA GLY A 171 -16.31 1.85 -9.75
C GLY A 171 -16.62 2.78 -10.93
N ASP A 172 -17.47 3.79 -10.73
CA ASP A 172 -17.83 4.76 -11.77
C ASP A 172 -16.61 5.50 -12.32
N VAL A 173 -15.72 5.96 -11.44
CA VAL A 173 -14.48 6.66 -11.84
C VAL A 173 -13.54 5.72 -12.59
N ILE A 174 -13.37 4.49 -12.11
CA ILE A 174 -12.54 3.49 -12.76
C ILE A 174 -13.04 3.18 -14.17
N GLU A 175 -14.35 3.06 -14.37
CA GLU A 175 -14.96 2.82 -15.69
C GLU A 175 -14.70 3.98 -16.64
N LYS A 176 -14.96 5.22 -16.22
CA LYS A 176 -14.64 6.42 -17.00
C LYS A 176 -13.16 6.48 -17.41
N ILE A 177 -12.24 6.14 -16.51
CA ILE A 177 -10.80 6.12 -16.80
C ILE A 177 -10.45 5.04 -17.83
N ASN A 178 -11.07 3.86 -17.74
CA ASN A 178 -10.82 2.80 -18.70
C ASN A 178 -11.37 3.12 -20.10
N ASP A 179 -12.52 3.82 -20.19
CA ASP A 179 -13.14 4.22 -21.45
C ASP A 179 -12.27 5.20 -22.27
N ILE A 180 -11.44 6.00 -21.59
CA ILE A 180 -10.44 6.89 -22.21
C ILE A 180 -9.07 6.20 -22.39
N GLY A 181 -9.00 4.88 -22.21
CA GLY A 181 -7.80 4.06 -22.42
C GLY A 181 -6.75 4.14 -21.30
N GLY A 182 -7.10 4.74 -20.15
CA GLY A 182 -6.31 4.65 -18.92
C GLY A 182 -6.44 3.27 -18.27
N LEU A 183 -5.67 3.03 -17.21
CA LEU A 183 -5.80 1.83 -16.39
C LEU A 183 -6.02 2.25 -14.95
N ALA A 184 -7.09 1.78 -14.32
CA ALA A 184 -7.44 2.12 -12.93
C ALA A 184 -7.95 0.93 -12.13
N SER A 185 -7.78 1.01 -10.81
CA SER A 185 -8.33 0.08 -9.82
C SER A 185 -8.44 0.76 -8.45
N GLN A 186 -8.90 0.05 -7.44
CA GLN A 186 -9.03 0.53 -6.07
C GLN A 186 -7.83 0.09 -5.21
N ALA A 187 -7.29 1.01 -4.42
CA ALA A 187 -6.23 0.76 -3.45
C ALA A 187 -6.83 0.14 -2.18
N MET A 188 -6.43 -1.09 -1.87
CA MET A 188 -7.00 -1.87 -0.78
C MET A 188 -6.23 -1.64 0.53
N LEU A 189 -6.87 -1.50 1.69
CA LEU A 189 -8.31 -1.43 1.98
C LEU A 189 -8.74 0.04 2.20
N GLY A 190 -9.03 0.77 1.13
CA GLY A 190 -9.62 2.10 1.19
C GLY A 190 -10.51 2.40 -0.03
N ASN A 191 -11.36 3.41 0.06
CA ASN A 191 -12.10 3.92 -1.09
C ASN A 191 -11.22 4.94 -1.83
N THR A 192 -10.07 4.47 -2.31
CA THR A 192 -9.13 5.26 -3.10
C THR A 192 -9.00 4.61 -4.47
N VAL A 193 -9.29 5.36 -5.53
CA VAL A 193 -8.96 4.96 -6.89
C VAL A 193 -7.50 5.29 -7.15
N PHE A 194 -6.74 4.37 -7.73
CA PHE A 194 -5.43 4.63 -8.28
C PHE A 194 -5.41 4.30 -9.78
N ALA A 195 -4.75 5.16 -10.56
CA ALA A 195 -4.69 5.04 -12.00
C ALA A 195 -3.28 5.30 -12.55
N ILE A 196 -3.01 4.72 -13.71
CA ILE A 196 -1.82 5.03 -14.51
C ILE A 196 -2.23 5.40 -15.93
N ALA A 197 -1.48 6.34 -16.51
CA ALA A 197 -1.57 6.65 -17.92
C ALA A 197 -0.89 5.55 -18.76
N THR A 198 -1.47 5.23 -19.92
CA THR A 198 -0.85 4.30 -20.88
C THR A 198 -0.07 5.04 -21.97
N ASN A 199 -0.28 6.36 -22.09
CA ASN A 199 0.43 7.27 -22.99
C ASN A 199 0.29 8.73 -22.48
N GLU A 200 1.01 9.67 -23.08
CA GLU A 200 0.97 11.08 -22.66
C GLU A 200 -0.39 11.76 -22.90
N HIS A 201 -1.19 11.26 -23.85
CA HIS A 201 -2.47 11.86 -24.19
C HIS A 201 -3.50 11.63 -23.08
N ASN A 202 -3.70 10.37 -22.67
CA ASN A 202 -4.69 10.06 -21.65
C ASN A 202 -4.29 10.48 -20.23
N LYS A 203 -3.04 10.91 -19.99
CA LYS A 203 -2.65 11.51 -18.71
C LYS A 203 -3.52 12.72 -18.35
N LYS A 204 -3.77 13.62 -19.30
CA LYS A 204 -4.59 14.82 -19.06
C LYS A 204 -6.07 14.45 -18.88
N ASP A 205 -6.54 13.49 -19.66
CA ASP A 205 -7.93 13.05 -19.61
C ASP A 205 -8.23 12.33 -18.29
N ILE A 206 -7.31 11.51 -17.77
CA ILE A 206 -7.42 10.88 -16.44
C ILE A 206 -7.53 11.95 -15.34
N ILE A 207 -6.69 12.98 -15.39
CA ILE A 207 -6.75 14.10 -14.44
C ILE A 207 -8.11 14.79 -14.52
N GLY A 208 -8.57 15.15 -15.73
CA GLY A 208 -9.87 15.78 -15.92
C GLY A 208 -11.03 14.95 -15.36
N VAL A 209 -11.03 13.63 -15.61
CA VAL A 209 -12.04 12.72 -15.06
C VAL A 209 -12.01 12.71 -13.53
N MET A 210 -10.83 12.63 -12.91
CA MET A 210 -10.72 12.54 -11.45
C MET A 210 -11.04 13.88 -10.76
N GLU A 211 -10.71 15.02 -11.37
CA GLU A 211 -11.01 16.37 -10.87
C GLU A 211 -12.53 16.64 -10.76
N GLU A 212 -13.35 15.97 -11.58
CA GLU A 212 -14.82 16.02 -11.44
C GLU A 212 -15.31 15.48 -10.08
N TYR A 213 -14.50 14.65 -9.41
CA TYR A 213 -14.88 13.92 -8.20
C TYR A 213 -14.12 14.37 -6.95
N GLY A 214 -12.99 15.09 -7.09
CA GLY A 214 -12.26 15.65 -5.96
C GLY A 214 -10.79 15.96 -6.26
N ASP A 215 -10.06 16.33 -5.21
CA ASP A 215 -8.64 16.65 -5.29
C ASP A 215 -7.80 15.41 -5.63
N ILE A 216 -6.88 15.57 -6.58
CA ILE A 216 -6.00 14.50 -7.05
C ILE A 216 -4.68 14.56 -6.32
N LEU A 217 -4.23 13.40 -5.83
CA LEU A 217 -2.88 13.20 -5.34
C LEU A 217 -2.07 12.48 -6.41
N ILE A 218 -0.90 13.03 -6.74
CA ILE A 218 -0.01 12.46 -7.76
C ILE A 218 1.26 11.98 -7.08
N TYR A 219 1.51 10.67 -7.18
CA TYR A 219 2.73 10.03 -6.69
C TYR A 219 3.50 9.42 -7.85
N ARG A 220 4.68 8.89 -7.56
CA ARG A 220 5.51 8.17 -8.53
C ARG A 220 5.98 6.86 -7.92
N ILE A 221 6.06 5.80 -8.72
CA ILE A 221 6.60 4.52 -8.25
C ILE A 221 8.04 4.74 -7.74
N ASN A 222 8.25 4.46 -6.46
CA ASN A 222 9.56 4.50 -5.82
C ASN A 222 10.15 3.08 -5.77
N HIS A 223 11.23 2.83 -6.52
CA HIS A 223 11.93 1.54 -6.56
C HIS A 223 12.91 1.31 -5.40
N SER A 224 13.05 2.28 -4.49
CA SER A 224 13.87 2.17 -3.30
C SER A 224 13.02 1.85 -2.07
N GLY A 225 13.60 1.08 -1.15
CA GLY A 225 13.09 0.93 0.20
C GLY A 225 13.28 2.18 1.08
N PRO A 226 13.07 2.04 2.40
CA PRO A 226 13.16 3.12 3.37
C PRO A 226 14.56 3.75 3.39
N LYS A 227 14.60 5.07 3.58
CA LYS A 227 15.84 5.85 3.65
C LYS A 227 15.90 6.59 4.98
N MET A 228 17.06 6.56 5.62
CA MET A 228 17.34 7.48 6.72
C MET A 228 17.96 8.76 6.17
N VAL A 229 17.48 9.88 6.67
CA VAL A 229 17.97 11.21 6.34
C VAL A 229 18.18 11.99 7.64
N GLU A 230 19.18 12.86 7.68
CA GLU A 230 19.32 13.82 8.77
C GLU A 230 18.30 14.94 8.55
N MET A 231 17.56 15.31 9.61
CA MET A 231 16.73 16.52 9.56
C MET A 231 17.64 17.73 9.72
N ILE A 232 17.73 18.53 8.67
CA ILE A 232 18.42 19.83 8.63
C ILE A 232 17.57 20.88 9.33
#